data_AF-A0A954WPS1-F1
#
_entry.id   AF-A0A954WPS1-F1
#
_cell.length_a   1.000
_cell.length_b   1.000
_cell.length_c   1.000
_cell.angle_alpha   90.00
_cell.angle_beta   90.00
_cell.angle_gamma   90.00
#
_symmetry.space_group_name_H-M   'P 1'
#
loop_
_entity.id
_entity.type
_entity.pdbx_description
1 polymer ?
#
loop_
_entity_poly.entity_id
_entity_poly.type
_entity_poly.pdbx_seq_one_letter_code
_entity_poly.pdbx_strand_id
1 'polypeptide(L)'
;MRRKRYQWKLGTERLEDRRVLATLAGQVFEDLNGDGDINAGEAGLAGIHVFDDANGNGILDRFGSYAEPDDFADNEVISIDGMSFSVADANNNIIENLDVWSKTDAFASSGGKVFGHGRIGEGGVIEDDNSFFHHQRRLRIDFTNAVSSVSIDFVGSRPLATETGMLEAFDSAGESLGTYITNALLEGTKETMTIETDSPTIATVIAHTKFPEGQRGRLDNLRVDDAGSELWTITGPDGSFSFDDVGADRYDIDVVVPDGMEKTLPTGAANHTVGQDDVVTGIQFGLRTPARTWQNLINPIDIDGDGNVVPRDVILVINEINQPVYADEVTGLLPTPPDTLPDDANRAFFFDVNGDGFITAGDAVRIINFINSAGTAVAAQPAVSDQVVSNQGASDQIGAAIVDELASDDEELFGKRPATNNDATIVTPAVESRRVML
;
A
#
# COMPACT_ATOMS: atom_id res chain seq x y z
N MET A 1 70.73 -20.64 -49.51
CA MET A 1 70.08 -20.16 -48.27
C MET A 1 68.57 -20.23 -48.46
N ARG A 2 67.86 -20.90 -47.53
CA ARG A 2 66.43 -21.26 -47.63
C ARG A 2 65.53 -20.06 -47.27
N ARG A 3 64.54 -19.75 -48.11
CA ARG A 3 63.43 -18.83 -47.81
C ARG A 3 62.43 -19.54 -46.87
N LYS A 4 62.15 -18.96 -45.70
CA LYS A 4 61.09 -19.45 -44.79
C LYS A 4 59.72 -19.14 -45.40
N ARG A 5 58.92 -20.17 -45.64
CA ARG A 5 57.48 -20.07 -45.96
C ARG A 5 56.73 -19.91 -44.64
N TYR A 6 55.95 -18.85 -44.50
CA TYR A 6 54.93 -18.75 -43.47
C TYR A 6 53.68 -19.47 -43.99
N GLN A 7 53.28 -20.55 -43.30
CA GLN A 7 51.99 -21.19 -43.51
C GLN A 7 50.98 -20.48 -42.60
N TRP A 8 50.03 -19.78 -43.21
CA TRP A 8 48.85 -19.30 -42.51
C TRP A 8 47.97 -20.53 -42.24
N LYS A 9 47.86 -20.94 -40.98
CA LYS A 9 46.78 -21.83 -40.55
C LYS A 9 45.50 -21.02 -40.64
N LEU A 10 44.58 -21.42 -41.51
CA LEU A 10 43.21 -20.94 -41.48
C LEU A 10 42.60 -21.48 -40.18
N GLY A 11 42.60 -20.67 -39.12
CA GLY A 11 41.74 -20.92 -37.98
C GLY A 11 40.34 -20.59 -38.43
N THR A 12 39.48 -21.59 -38.58
CA THR A 12 38.04 -21.35 -38.54
C THR A 12 37.74 -20.95 -37.10
N GLU A 13 37.72 -19.65 -36.83
CA GLU A 13 37.04 -19.12 -35.65
C GLU A 13 35.61 -19.67 -35.72
N ARG A 14 35.19 -20.38 -34.68
CA ARG A 14 33.76 -20.53 -34.44
C ARG A 14 33.29 -19.10 -34.22
N LEU A 15 32.54 -18.58 -35.19
CA LEU A 15 31.73 -17.39 -34.97
C LEU A 15 30.98 -17.67 -33.66
N GLU A 16 31.15 -16.74 -32.73
CA GLU A 16 30.38 -16.59 -31.49
C GLU A 16 28.97 -17.12 -31.73
N ASP A 17 28.45 -17.98 -30.85
CA ASP A 17 27.03 -18.32 -30.89
C ASP A 17 26.29 -16.99 -30.78
N ARG A 18 25.84 -16.45 -31.92
CA ARG A 18 24.92 -15.33 -31.95
C ARG A 18 23.69 -15.89 -31.26
N ARG A 19 23.54 -15.58 -29.98
CA ARG A 19 22.34 -15.85 -29.21
C ARG A 19 21.26 -15.07 -29.97
N VAL A 20 20.49 -15.78 -30.80
CA VAL A 20 19.41 -15.15 -31.53
C VAL A 20 18.25 -15.03 -30.56
N LEU A 21 17.78 -13.80 -30.42
CA LEU A 21 16.87 -13.40 -29.36
C LEU A 21 15.43 -13.47 -29.87
N ALA A 22 14.49 -13.65 -28.95
CA ALA A 22 13.07 -13.70 -29.21
C ALA A 22 12.39 -12.35 -28.90
N THR A 23 11.14 -12.21 -29.32
CA THR A 23 10.28 -11.07 -28.98
C THR A 23 8.94 -11.56 -28.44
N LEU A 24 8.48 -10.97 -27.32
CA LEU A 24 7.10 -11.10 -26.85
C LEU A 24 6.42 -9.73 -26.95
N ALA A 25 5.22 -9.66 -27.52
CA ALA A 25 4.50 -8.40 -27.70
C ALA A 25 2.98 -8.55 -27.54
N GLY A 26 2.34 -7.46 -27.11
CA GLY A 26 0.93 -7.49 -26.76
C GLY A 26 0.30 -6.11 -26.61
N GLN A 27 -0.90 -6.10 -26.01
CA GLN A 27 -1.68 -4.89 -25.75
C GLN A 27 -2.41 -4.98 -24.41
N VAL A 28 -2.43 -3.86 -23.68
CA VAL A 28 -3.31 -3.64 -22.53
C VAL A 28 -4.45 -2.72 -22.97
N PHE A 29 -5.70 -3.05 -22.64
CA PHE A 29 -6.89 -2.31 -23.07
C PHE A 29 -7.91 -2.13 -21.94
N GLU A 30 -8.77 -1.13 -22.12
CA GLU A 30 -9.89 -0.84 -21.24
C GLU A 30 -11.06 -1.77 -21.57
N ASP A 31 -11.26 -2.81 -20.76
CA ASP A 31 -12.33 -3.80 -20.92
C ASP A 31 -13.63 -3.29 -20.29
N LEU A 32 -14.32 -2.41 -21.00
CA LEU A 32 -15.48 -1.67 -20.50
C LEU A 32 -16.64 -2.59 -20.12
N ASN A 33 -16.79 -3.71 -20.82
CA ASN A 33 -17.90 -4.63 -20.60
C ASN A 33 -17.53 -5.84 -19.72
N GLY A 34 -16.24 -6.04 -19.44
CA GLY A 34 -15.71 -7.11 -18.60
C GLY A 34 -15.72 -8.49 -19.27
N ASP A 35 -15.80 -8.56 -20.60
CA ASP A 35 -15.87 -9.82 -21.35
C ASP A 35 -14.49 -10.42 -21.68
N GLY A 36 -13.42 -9.66 -21.46
CA GLY A 36 -12.04 -10.05 -21.70
C GLY A 36 -11.63 -10.03 -23.17
N ASP A 37 -12.49 -9.61 -24.09
CA ASP A 37 -12.20 -9.50 -25.53
C ASP A 37 -12.06 -8.03 -25.93
N ILE A 38 -11.10 -7.69 -26.81
CA ILE A 38 -11.00 -6.31 -27.34
C ILE A 38 -12.20 -6.03 -28.26
N ASN A 39 -13.11 -5.18 -27.78
CA ASN A 39 -14.34 -4.77 -28.46
C ASN A 39 -14.19 -3.38 -29.14
N ALA A 40 -15.15 -3.06 -30.00
CA ALA A 40 -15.21 -1.74 -30.62
C ALA A 40 -15.57 -0.66 -29.59
N GLY A 41 -14.66 0.28 -29.36
CA GLY A 41 -14.82 1.35 -28.36
C GLY A 41 -13.90 1.21 -27.16
N GLU A 42 -13.23 0.07 -27.03
CA GLU A 42 -12.26 -0.21 -25.97
C GLU A 42 -10.87 0.26 -26.41
N ALA A 43 -10.38 1.29 -25.73
CA ALA A 43 -9.10 1.90 -26.06
C ALA A 43 -7.94 1.14 -25.41
N GLY A 44 -6.78 1.19 -26.03
CA GLY A 44 -5.55 0.74 -25.38
C GLY A 44 -5.17 1.64 -24.20
N LEU A 45 -4.67 1.05 -23.13
CA LEU A 45 -4.27 1.75 -21.91
C LEU A 45 -2.78 2.04 -21.91
N ALA A 46 -2.42 3.32 -22.00
CA ALA A 46 -1.05 3.80 -21.98
C ALA A 46 -0.50 3.94 -20.56
N GLY A 47 0.83 3.79 -20.39
CA GLY A 47 1.48 4.01 -19.10
C GLY A 47 1.35 2.86 -18.09
N ILE A 48 0.83 1.70 -18.53
CA ILE A 48 0.70 0.50 -17.69
C ILE A 48 2.03 -0.24 -17.67
N HIS A 49 2.48 -0.64 -16.48
CA HIS A 49 3.66 -1.49 -16.34
C HIS A 49 3.30 -2.94 -16.68
N VAL A 50 4.08 -3.54 -17.57
CA VAL A 50 3.98 -4.95 -17.96
C VAL A 50 5.29 -5.62 -17.57
N PHE A 51 5.26 -6.80 -16.99
CA PHE A 51 6.43 -7.48 -16.46
C PHE A 51 6.39 -9.01 -16.62
N ASP A 52 7.54 -9.66 -16.50
CA ASP A 52 7.68 -11.12 -16.41
C ASP A 52 7.65 -11.54 -14.93
N ASP A 53 6.50 -12.04 -14.46
CA ASP A 53 6.24 -12.58 -13.11
C ASP A 53 7.02 -13.88 -12.88
N ALA A 54 8.35 -13.78 -12.93
CA ALA A 54 9.25 -14.92 -12.96
C ALA A 54 9.18 -15.75 -11.66
N ASN A 55 8.76 -15.12 -10.57
CA ASN A 55 8.61 -15.76 -9.25
C ASN A 55 7.15 -16.14 -8.90
N GLY A 56 6.15 -15.69 -9.68
CA GLY A 56 4.74 -16.05 -9.54
C GLY A 56 4.03 -15.36 -8.38
N ASN A 57 4.50 -14.19 -7.94
CA ASN A 57 3.93 -13.43 -6.83
C ASN A 57 2.90 -12.37 -7.29
N GLY A 58 2.82 -12.08 -8.60
CA GLY A 58 1.94 -11.07 -9.18
C GLY A 58 2.30 -9.62 -8.84
N ILE A 59 3.53 -9.36 -8.40
CA ILE A 59 4.05 -8.06 -7.99
C ILE A 59 5.31 -7.77 -8.82
N LEU A 60 5.34 -6.61 -9.49
CA LEU A 60 6.52 -6.19 -10.25
C LEU A 60 7.73 -5.91 -9.35
N ASP A 61 8.74 -6.77 -9.43
CA ASP A 61 10.02 -6.68 -8.70
C ASP A 61 11.10 -5.95 -9.54
N ARG A 62 11.09 -4.60 -9.50
CA ARG A 62 11.95 -3.73 -10.34
C ARG A 62 13.44 -3.72 -9.98
N PHE A 63 13.71 -4.02 -8.73
CA PHE A 63 15.01 -4.23 -8.12
C PHE A 63 14.74 -5.45 -7.26
N GLY A 64 15.60 -6.46 -7.28
CA GLY A 64 15.36 -7.61 -6.41
C GLY A 64 15.25 -7.16 -4.93
N SER A 65 14.90 -8.12 -4.07
CA SER A 65 14.72 -7.95 -2.62
C SER A 65 15.40 -6.70 -2.02
N TYR A 66 14.63 -5.73 -1.52
CA TYR A 66 15.16 -4.51 -0.90
C TYR A 66 14.98 -4.55 0.63
N ALA A 67 15.77 -3.76 1.36
CA ALA A 67 15.55 -3.54 2.78
C ALA A 67 15.66 -2.05 3.08
N GLU A 68 14.52 -1.47 3.44
CA GLU A 68 14.38 -0.06 3.77
C GLU A 68 14.01 0.05 5.27
N PRO A 69 14.90 0.59 6.13
CA PRO A 69 14.60 0.80 7.54
C PRO A 69 13.28 1.53 7.82
N ASP A 70 12.83 2.42 6.93
CA ASP A 70 11.56 3.13 7.09
C ASP A 70 10.31 2.23 7.08
N ASP A 71 10.40 1.02 6.51
CA ASP A 71 9.29 0.06 6.47
C ASP A 71 9.04 -0.64 7.83
N PHE A 72 9.89 -0.35 8.82
CA PHE A 72 9.84 -0.91 10.16
C PHE A 72 9.56 0.17 11.22
N ALA A 73 8.95 -0.24 12.33
CA ALA A 73 8.81 0.64 13.48
C ALA A 73 10.19 1.04 14.03
N ASP A 74 10.26 2.20 14.70
CA ASP A 74 11.50 2.65 15.31
C ASP A 74 11.99 1.65 16.36
N ASN A 75 13.25 1.24 16.25
CA ASN A 75 13.86 0.17 17.05
C ASN A 75 13.14 -1.18 16.91
N GLU A 76 12.67 -1.50 15.72
CA GLU A 76 12.26 -2.85 15.36
C GLU A 76 13.42 -3.62 14.72
N VAL A 77 13.50 -4.92 14.99
CA VAL A 77 14.48 -5.81 14.35
C VAL A 77 14.12 -5.94 12.87
N ILE A 78 15.08 -5.67 11.99
CA ILE A 78 14.86 -5.76 10.54
C ILE A 78 14.88 -7.24 10.15
N SER A 79 13.79 -7.69 9.54
CA SER A 79 13.63 -9.04 9.02
C SER A 79 12.98 -8.97 7.65
N ILE A 80 13.70 -9.49 6.65
CA ILE A 80 13.23 -9.59 5.27
C ILE A 80 13.43 -11.04 4.83
N ASP A 81 12.46 -11.60 4.10
CA ASP A 81 12.63 -12.95 3.58
C ASP A 81 13.80 -13.03 2.60
N GLY A 82 14.53 -14.14 2.58
CA GLY A 82 15.71 -14.29 1.73
C GLY A 82 16.99 -13.56 2.20
N MET A 83 16.92 -12.70 3.23
CA MET A 83 18.07 -11.97 3.79
C MET A 83 18.20 -12.15 5.30
N SER A 84 19.38 -12.56 5.76
CA SER A 84 19.72 -12.63 7.19
C SER A 84 20.64 -11.48 7.57
N PHE A 85 20.17 -10.61 8.47
CA PHE A 85 20.93 -9.46 8.97
C PHE A 85 21.61 -9.81 10.29
N SER A 86 22.90 -9.51 10.41
CA SER A 86 23.67 -9.72 11.63
C SER A 86 24.73 -8.63 11.84
N VAL A 87 25.25 -8.53 13.06
CA VAL A 87 26.37 -7.65 13.37
C VAL A 87 27.66 -8.46 13.41
N ALA A 88 28.66 -8.04 12.66
CA ALA A 88 29.96 -8.71 12.60
C ALA A 88 31.09 -7.90 13.27
N ASP A 89 32.09 -8.60 13.81
CA ASP A 89 33.29 -8.01 14.39
C ASP A 89 34.30 -7.56 13.31
N ALA A 90 35.48 -7.09 13.74
CA ALA A 90 36.53 -6.64 12.83
C ALA A 90 37.14 -7.76 11.95
N ASN A 91 36.87 -9.02 12.28
CA ASN A 91 37.30 -10.21 11.54
C ASN A 91 36.12 -10.88 10.83
N ASN A 92 34.97 -10.20 10.70
CA ASN A 92 33.74 -10.67 10.06
C ASN A 92 33.04 -11.84 10.78
N ASN A 93 33.38 -12.11 12.05
CA ASN A 93 32.64 -13.09 12.85
C ASN A 93 31.37 -12.47 13.42
N ILE A 94 30.27 -13.23 13.43
CA ILE A 94 28.99 -12.78 13.97
C ILE A 94 29.11 -12.54 15.49
N ILE A 95 28.51 -11.43 15.95
CA ILE A 95 28.37 -11.08 17.36
C ILE A 95 26.96 -11.49 17.80
N GLU A 96 26.84 -12.65 18.45
CA GLU A 96 25.55 -13.31 18.74
C GLU A 96 24.58 -12.54 19.67
N ASN A 97 25.05 -11.51 20.39
CA ASN A 97 24.23 -10.76 21.33
C ASN A 97 23.77 -9.39 20.79
N LEU A 98 23.93 -9.16 19.49
CA LEU A 98 23.48 -7.97 18.79
C LEU A 98 22.60 -8.36 17.60
N ASP A 99 21.55 -7.57 17.39
CA ASP A 99 20.66 -7.67 16.22
C ASP A 99 20.80 -6.39 15.37
N VAL A 100 20.24 -6.41 14.15
CA VAL A 100 20.14 -5.26 13.24
C VAL A 100 18.72 -4.69 13.26
N TRP A 101 18.61 -3.36 13.37
CA TRP A 101 17.38 -2.68 13.75
C TRP A 101 17.16 -1.48 12.84
N SER A 102 15.91 -1.10 12.67
CA SER A 102 15.55 0.21 12.14
C SER A 102 15.74 1.28 13.22
N LYS A 103 16.32 2.42 12.85
CA LYS A 103 16.60 3.50 13.78
C LYS A 103 16.32 4.86 13.17
N THR A 104 15.49 5.66 13.84
CA THR A 104 15.19 7.04 13.45
C THR A 104 16.45 7.90 13.55
N ASP A 105 16.79 8.59 12.47
CA ASP A 105 17.98 9.42 12.40
C ASP A 105 17.82 10.54 11.36
N ALA A 106 18.41 11.70 11.63
CA ALA A 106 18.33 12.87 10.73
C ALA A 106 19.18 12.73 9.47
N PHE A 107 20.08 11.74 9.41
CA PHE A 107 20.99 11.48 8.30
C PHE A 107 20.57 10.26 7.47
N ALA A 108 19.27 10.00 7.39
CA ALA A 108 18.71 9.00 6.48
C ALA A 108 18.78 9.46 5.02
N SER A 109 18.96 8.51 4.11
CA SER A 109 19.02 8.71 2.66
C SER A 109 17.65 8.51 1.99
N SER A 110 16.79 7.74 2.66
CA SER A 110 15.35 7.53 2.50
C SER A 110 14.62 8.07 3.73
N GLY A 111 13.34 8.45 3.58
CA GLY A 111 12.44 8.76 4.69
C GLY A 111 13.08 9.40 5.94
N GLY A 112 13.17 8.64 7.03
CA GLY A 112 13.70 9.12 8.32
C GLY A 112 14.33 8.07 9.21
N LYS A 113 14.64 6.88 8.69
CA LYS A 113 15.28 5.79 9.43
C LYS A 113 16.50 5.23 8.69
N VAL A 114 17.38 4.59 9.44
CA VAL A 114 18.63 4.00 8.93
C VAL A 114 18.88 2.65 9.61
N PHE A 115 19.82 1.88 9.06
CA PHE A 115 20.27 0.65 9.72
C PHE A 115 21.07 1.00 10.99
N GLY A 116 20.65 0.43 12.11
CA GLY A 116 21.35 0.44 13.38
C GLY A 116 21.55 -0.97 13.94
N HIS A 117 22.25 -1.06 15.07
CA HIS A 117 22.35 -2.28 15.87
C HIS A 117 22.13 -2.01 17.35
N GLY A 118 21.68 -3.04 18.06
CA GLY A 118 21.36 -2.98 19.49
C GLY A 118 21.46 -4.35 20.14
N ARG A 119 21.45 -4.39 21.47
CA ARG A 119 21.43 -5.65 22.22
C ARG A 119 20.07 -6.32 22.10
N ILE A 120 20.10 -7.65 21.93
CA ILE A 120 18.88 -8.48 21.89
C ILE A 120 18.07 -8.28 23.16
N GLY A 121 16.77 -8.04 23.02
CA GLY A 121 15.83 -7.88 24.13
C GLY A 121 15.86 -6.52 24.83
N GLU A 122 16.78 -5.61 24.47
CA GLU A 122 16.83 -4.24 25.01
C GLU A 122 16.10 -3.22 24.11
N GLY A 123 15.33 -3.66 23.11
CA GLY A 123 14.50 -2.73 22.32
C GLY A 123 15.30 -1.66 21.55
N GLY A 124 16.58 -1.91 21.24
CA GLY A 124 17.41 -0.97 20.47
C GLY A 124 17.75 0.27 21.30
N VAL A 125 17.46 0.22 22.61
CA VAL A 125 17.72 1.25 23.61
C VAL A 125 19.21 1.28 23.93
N ILE A 126 20.00 1.68 22.94
CA ILE A 126 21.32 2.25 23.14
C ILE A 126 21.23 3.66 22.54
N GLU A 127 21.20 4.67 23.41
CA GLU A 127 20.88 6.07 23.09
C GLU A 127 22.03 6.87 22.43
N ASP A 128 23.07 6.24 21.88
CA ASP A 128 24.29 6.94 21.43
C ASP A 128 24.74 6.57 19.98
N ASP A 129 25.74 7.30 19.47
CA ASP A 129 26.52 7.02 18.24
C ASP A 129 27.07 5.56 18.16
N ASN A 130 27.08 4.84 19.28
CA ASN A 130 27.53 3.46 19.35
C ASN A 130 26.58 2.48 18.65
N SER A 131 25.35 2.87 18.32
CA SER A 131 24.34 2.02 17.68
C SER A 131 24.46 1.96 16.15
N PHE A 132 25.51 2.56 15.56
CA PHE A 132 25.75 2.56 14.12
C PHE A 132 27.01 1.78 13.74
N PHE A 133 27.12 1.44 12.45
CA PHE A 133 28.11 0.51 11.96
C PHE A 133 29.49 1.15 11.72
N HIS A 134 30.52 0.46 12.19
CA HIS A 134 31.92 0.87 12.10
C HIS A 134 32.84 -0.35 11.97
N HIS A 135 34.14 -0.10 11.81
CA HIS A 135 35.14 -1.15 11.60
C HIS A 135 35.19 -2.31 12.63
N GLN A 136 34.56 -2.20 13.81
CA GLN A 136 34.45 -3.30 14.80
C GLN A 136 33.01 -3.81 15.00
N ARG A 137 32.01 -3.16 14.42
CA ARG A 137 30.60 -3.57 14.42
C ARG A 137 30.05 -3.29 13.04
N ARG A 138 30.03 -4.31 12.18
CA ARG A 138 29.77 -4.19 10.76
C ARG A 138 28.40 -4.76 10.44
N LEU A 139 27.68 -4.15 9.51
CA LEU A 139 26.42 -4.68 9.02
C LEU A 139 26.77 -5.85 8.12
N ARG A 140 26.42 -7.06 8.52
CA ARG A 140 26.58 -8.26 7.70
C ARG A 140 25.21 -8.71 7.21
N ILE A 141 25.14 -9.05 5.93
CA ILE A 141 23.92 -9.53 5.28
C ILE A 141 24.29 -10.81 4.55
N ASP A 142 23.65 -11.92 4.92
CA ASP A 142 23.79 -13.21 4.26
C ASP A 142 22.53 -13.49 3.44
N PHE A 143 22.70 -13.82 2.15
CA PHE A 143 21.60 -14.09 1.24
C PHE A 143 21.29 -15.60 1.20
N THR A 144 20.00 -15.95 1.23
CA THR A 144 19.57 -17.36 1.10
C THR A 144 19.96 -17.94 -0.26
N ASN A 145 19.83 -17.13 -1.32
CA ASN A 145 20.32 -17.43 -2.66
C ASN A 145 21.36 -16.37 -3.05
N ALA A 146 22.41 -16.76 -3.76
CA ALA A 146 23.40 -15.79 -4.22
C ALA A 146 22.77 -14.77 -5.18
N VAL A 147 23.26 -13.53 -5.13
CA VAL A 147 22.72 -12.38 -5.87
C VAL A 147 23.77 -11.79 -6.81
N SER A 148 23.35 -11.03 -7.81
CA SER A 148 24.24 -10.45 -8.83
C SER A 148 24.65 -9.02 -8.54
N SER A 149 23.82 -8.25 -7.82
CA SER A 149 24.13 -6.88 -7.42
C SER A 149 23.71 -6.62 -5.98
N VAL A 150 24.48 -5.82 -5.27
CA VAL A 150 24.05 -5.21 -4.01
C VAL A 150 24.45 -3.75 -4.02
N SER A 151 23.50 -2.89 -3.64
CA SER A 151 23.74 -1.47 -3.41
C SER A 151 23.22 -1.02 -2.05
N ILE A 152 23.93 -0.09 -1.41
CA ILE A 152 23.53 0.52 -0.14
C ILE A 152 24.04 1.96 -0.07
N ASP A 153 23.21 2.88 0.43
CA ASP A 153 23.59 4.26 0.62
C ASP A 153 24.47 4.41 1.88
N PHE A 154 25.55 5.18 1.77
CA PHE A 154 26.33 5.66 2.90
C PHE A 154 26.19 7.17 3.04
N VAL A 155 25.87 7.64 4.24
CA VAL A 155 25.67 9.07 4.53
C VAL A 155 26.66 9.52 5.61
N GLY A 156 27.40 10.60 5.34
CA GLY A 156 28.25 11.24 6.34
C GLY A 156 27.41 11.97 7.38
N SER A 157 27.75 11.85 8.67
CA SER A 157 26.93 12.40 9.77
C SER A 157 27.65 13.45 10.62
N ARG A 158 28.79 13.98 10.16
CA ARG A 158 29.68 14.81 11.01
C ARG A 158 29.99 16.20 10.44
N PRO A 159 29.70 17.30 11.17
CA PRO A 159 29.82 18.67 10.65
C PRO A 159 31.24 19.12 10.34
N LEU A 160 32.27 18.43 10.84
CA LEU A 160 33.68 18.84 10.75
C LEU A 160 34.66 17.67 10.52
N ALA A 161 34.14 16.49 10.22
CA ALA A 161 34.93 15.32 9.90
C ALA A 161 34.29 14.63 8.70
N THR A 162 35.11 14.19 7.76
CA THR A 162 34.62 13.35 6.67
C THR A 162 34.62 11.91 7.11
N GLU A 163 33.58 11.18 6.72
CA GLU A 163 33.45 9.75 6.96
C GLU A 163 33.52 9.00 5.64
N THR A 164 33.99 7.77 5.66
CA THR A 164 34.12 6.95 4.45
C THR A 164 33.36 5.66 4.64
N GLY A 165 32.48 5.33 3.71
CA GLY A 165 31.76 4.07 3.66
C GLY A 165 32.63 2.97 3.06
N MET A 166 32.38 1.75 3.48
CA MET A 166 32.96 0.55 2.90
C MET A 166 31.86 -0.50 2.73
N LEU A 167 31.82 -1.11 1.54
CA LEU A 167 31.01 -2.28 1.22
C LEU A 167 31.95 -3.37 0.69
N GLU A 168 31.84 -4.57 1.22
CA GLU A 168 32.61 -5.74 0.82
C GLU A 168 31.63 -6.85 0.43
N ALA A 169 31.91 -7.56 -0.67
CA ALA A 169 31.11 -8.69 -1.14
C ALA A 169 31.94 -9.97 -1.15
N PHE A 170 31.32 -11.08 -0.78
CA PHE A 170 31.94 -12.40 -0.69
C PHE A 170 31.07 -13.47 -1.33
N ASP A 171 31.71 -14.50 -1.90
CA ASP A 171 31.02 -15.68 -2.39
C ASP A 171 30.66 -16.66 -1.27
N SER A 172 30.00 -17.77 -1.62
CA SER A 172 29.60 -18.81 -0.67
C SER A 172 30.77 -19.54 0.03
N ALA A 173 31.98 -19.44 -0.52
CA ALA A 173 33.20 -19.98 0.09
C ALA A 173 33.90 -18.95 1.02
N GLY A 174 33.40 -17.71 1.07
CA GLY A 174 33.99 -16.60 1.80
C GLY A 174 35.14 -15.92 1.06
N GLU A 175 35.32 -16.16 -0.23
CA GLU A 175 36.30 -15.46 -1.07
C GLU A 175 35.76 -14.07 -1.43
N SER A 176 36.62 -13.06 -1.43
CA SER A 176 36.22 -11.68 -1.74
C SER A 176 35.94 -11.52 -3.24
N LEU A 177 34.74 -11.06 -3.57
CA LEU A 177 34.31 -10.74 -4.93
C LEU A 177 34.56 -9.28 -5.29
N GLY A 178 34.58 -8.38 -4.30
CA GLY A 178 34.82 -6.97 -4.52
C GLY A 178 34.76 -6.13 -3.26
N THR A 179 35.26 -4.90 -3.37
CA THR A 179 35.16 -3.89 -2.33
C THR A 179 34.86 -2.54 -2.98
N TYR A 180 33.86 -1.85 -2.44
CA TYR A 180 33.57 -0.46 -2.74
C TYR A 180 33.96 0.41 -1.54
N ILE A 181 34.59 1.55 -1.81
CA ILE A 181 34.95 2.54 -0.79
C ILE A 181 34.52 3.91 -1.31
N THR A 182 33.68 4.60 -0.55
CA THR A 182 33.21 5.93 -0.95
C THR A 182 34.34 6.94 -0.96
N ASN A 183 34.09 8.11 -1.55
CA ASN A 183 34.86 9.29 -1.18
C ASN A 183 34.59 9.66 0.29
N ALA A 184 35.44 10.52 0.85
CA ALA A 184 35.22 11.05 2.17
C ALA A 184 34.02 12.03 2.14
N LEU A 185 32.94 11.69 2.83
CA LEU A 185 31.66 12.41 2.81
C LEU A 185 31.53 13.34 4.01
N LEU A 186 31.02 14.55 3.77
CA LEU A 186 30.64 15.51 4.81
C LEU A 186 29.25 15.18 5.37
N GLU A 187 28.88 15.83 6.47
CA GLU A 187 27.53 15.79 7.04
C GLU A 187 26.43 15.96 5.98
N GLY A 188 25.46 15.05 5.99
CA GLY A 188 24.29 15.05 5.11
C GLY A 188 24.57 14.71 3.65
N THR A 189 25.85 14.51 3.26
CA THR A 189 26.19 14.06 1.91
C THR A 189 26.14 12.54 1.83
N LYS A 190 25.61 12.03 0.72
CA LYS A 190 25.44 10.60 0.48
C LYS A 190 26.17 10.11 -0.75
N GLU A 191 26.53 8.83 -0.73
CA GLU A 191 27.04 8.09 -1.88
C GLU A 191 26.47 6.67 -1.84
N THR A 192 25.95 6.19 -2.97
CA THR A 192 25.48 4.81 -3.12
C THR A 192 26.67 3.91 -3.45
N MET A 193 26.94 2.93 -2.60
CA MET A 193 27.97 1.92 -2.81
C MET A 193 27.35 0.73 -3.53
N THR A 194 27.87 0.37 -4.71
CA THR A 194 27.35 -0.76 -5.50
C THR A 194 28.46 -1.75 -5.82
N ILE A 195 28.18 -3.04 -5.64
CA ILE A 195 29.02 -4.14 -6.13
C ILE A 195 28.14 -5.04 -7.01
N GLU A 196 28.59 -5.26 -8.23
CA GLU A 196 27.92 -6.07 -9.25
C GLU A 196 28.83 -7.20 -9.75
N THR A 197 28.22 -8.30 -10.17
CA THR A 197 28.87 -9.47 -10.74
C THR A 197 28.09 -9.92 -11.98
N ASP A 198 28.78 -10.54 -12.95
CA ASP A 198 28.16 -10.98 -14.21
C ASP A 198 27.14 -12.14 -14.03
N SER A 199 27.07 -12.74 -12.84
CA SER A 199 26.19 -13.86 -12.49
C SER A 199 25.96 -13.90 -10.98
N PRO A 200 24.82 -14.45 -10.49
CA PRO A 200 24.46 -14.46 -9.08
C PRO A 200 25.46 -15.26 -8.23
N THR A 201 26.43 -14.58 -7.64
CA THR A 201 27.58 -15.17 -6.92
C THR A 201 27.80 -14.55 -5.54
N ILE A 202 27.26 -13.37 -5.28
CA ILE A 202 27.37 -12.68 -4.00
C ILE A 202 26.51 -13.43 -2.98
N ALA A 203 27.14 -14.06 -2.00
CA ALA A 203 26.43 -14.79 -0.93
C ALA A 203 26.36 -13.99 0.38
N THR A 204 27.35 -13.14 0.61
CA THR A 204 27.43 -12.29 1.81
C THR A 204 27.94 -10.91 1.43
N VAL A 205 27.36 -9.86 2.02
CA VAL A 205 27.95 -8.52 2.02
C VAL A 205 28.19 -8.01 3.43
N ILE A 206 29.19 -7.14 3.55
CA ILE A 206 29.54 -6.47 4.80
C ILE A 206 29.70 -4.97 4.53
N ALA A 207 28.92 -4.15 5.23
CA ALA A 207 28.94 -2.70 5.09
C ALA A 207 29.26 -2.01 6.44
N HIS A 208 30.08 -0.97 6.42
CA HIS A 208 30.40 -0.17 7.61
C HIS A 208 31.12 1.14 7.31
N THR A 209 31.24 2.01 8.32
CA THR A 209 32.17 3.14 8.29
C THR A 209 33.61 2.66 8.35
N LYS A 210 34.43 3.05 7.38
CA LYS A 210 35.88 2.84 7.32
C LYS A 210 36.60 3.74 8.34
N PHE A 211 37.72 3.25 8.89
CA PHE A 211 38.62 3.94 9.84
C PHE A 211 38.77 5.46 9.58
N PRO A 212 38.91 6.31 10.62
CA PRO A 212 39.42 6.02 11.98
C PRO A 212 38.37 5.91 13.10
N GLU A 213 38.83 5.56 14.31
CA GLU A 213 38.01 5.43 15.52
C GLU A 213 37.08 6.62 15.75
N GLY A 214 35.89 6.32 16.28
CA GLY A 214 34.86 7.31 16.59
C GLY A 214 33.94 7.67 15.42
N GLN A 215 34.29 7.50 14.15
CA GLN A 215 33.40 7.82 13.01
C GLN A 215 32.32 6.76 12.79
N ARG A 216 31.10 7.20 12.48
CA ARG A 216 29.85 6.42 12.46
C ARG A 216 28.90 7.02 11.43
N GLY A 217 29.22 6.89 10.14
CA GLY A 217 28.27 7.25 9.09
C GLY A 217 27.02 6.35 9.14
N ARG A 218 25.97 6.76 8.44
CA ARG A 218 24.73 5.97 8.33
C ARG A 218 24.77 5.08 7.11
N LEU A 219 24.24 3.88 7.27
CA LEU A 219 23.94 2.96 6.18
C LEU A 219 22.43 2.92 6.02
N ASP A 220 21.97 2.97 4.79
CA ASP A 220 20.55 3.07 4.51
C ASP A 220 20.22 2.54 3.10
N ASN A 221 18.93 2.27 2.84
CA ASN A 221 18.41 2.06 1.50
C ASN A 221 19.11 0.92 0.73
N LEU A 222 19.10 -0.29 1.33
CA LEU A 222 19.68 -1.48 0.73
C LEU A 222 18.80 -1.95 -0.42
N ARG A 223 19.43 -2.19 -1.58
CA ARG A 223 18.79 -2.80 -2.74
C ARG A 223 19.65 -3.96 -3.23
N VAL A 224 19.02 -5.05 -3.63
CA VAL A 224 19.72 -6.25 -4.03
C VAL A 224 19.14 -6.71 -5.34
N ASP A 225 19.92 -6.77 -6.41
CA ASP A 225 19.44 -7.50 -7.59
C ASP A 225 19.74 -8.97 -7.36
N ASP A 226 18.75 -9.66 -6.80
CA ASP A 226 18.66 -11.10 -6.92
C ASP A 226 18.26 -11.48 -8.36
N ALA A 227 18.44 -12.74 -8.72
CA ALA A 227 18.04 -13.24 -10.04
C ALA A 227 16.51 -13.19 -10.30
N GLY A 228 15.72 -12.57 -9.42
CA GLY A 228 14.30 -12.27 -9.51
C GLY A 228 13.99 -10.79 -9.79
N SER A 229 14.95 -9.98 -10.23
CA SER A 229 14.62 -8.75 -10.97
C SER A 229 13.88 -9.14 -12.25
N GLU A 230 12.65 -8.66 -12.37
CA GLU A 230 11.75 -9.02 -13.45
C GLU A 230 11.98 -8.13 -14.66
N LEU A 231 11.93 -8.73 -15.86
CA LEU A 231 11.89 -7.94 -17.09
C LEU A 231 10.60 -7.12 -17.08
N TRP A 232 10.69 -5.82 -17.34
CA TRP A 232 9.50 -4.97 -17.41
C TRP A 232 9.57 -3.92 -18.52
N THR A 233 8.41 -3.45 -18.94
CA THR A 233 8.21 -2.39 -19.93
C THR A 233 6.97 -1.56 -19.57
N ILE A 234 6.71 -0.50 -20.35
CA ILE A 234 5.54 0.37 -20.18
C ILE A 234 4.77 0.41 -21.50
N THR A 235 3.45 0.31 -21.43
CA THR A 235 2.61 0.41 -22.62
C THR A 235 2.68 1.78 -23.29
N GLY A 236 2.71 1.76 -24.62
CA GLY A 236 2.65 2.94 -25.47
C GLY A 236 1.27 3.61 -25.49
N PRO A 237 1.11 4.71 -26.25
CA PRO A 237 -0.14 5.50 -26.31
C PRO A 237 -1.39 4.73 -26.74
N ASP A 238 -1.21 3.60 -27.43
CA ASP A 238 -2.25 2.70 -27.90
C ASP A 238 -2.33 1.41 -27.08
N GLY A 239 -1.71 1.36 -25.90
CA GLY A 239 -1.67 0.20 -25.03
C GLY A 239 -0.69 -0.90 -25.45
N SER A 240 0.07 -0.72 -26.53
CA SER A 240 1.02 -1.74 -27.00
C SER A 240 2.25 -1.88 -26.11
N PHE A 241 2.78 -3.10 -25.97
CA PHE A 241 4.05 -3.36 -25.30
C PHE A 241 4.89 -4.40 -26.05
N SER A 242 6.21 -4.37 -25.86
CA SER A 242 7.14 -5.40 -26.32
C SER A 242 8.27 -5.66 -25.32
N PHE A 243 8.66 -6.93 -25.22
CA PHE A 243 9.93 -7.40 -24.70
C PHE A 243 10.75 -7.85 -25.89
N ASP A 244 11.64 -6.98 -26.34
CA ASP A 244 12.56 -7.28 -27.43
C ASP A 244 13.83 -7.91 -26.88
N ASP A 245 14.53 -8.67 -27.73
CA ASP A 245 15.86 -9.20 -27.42
C ASP A 245 15.90 -10.14 -26.19
N VAL A 246 14.83 -10.93 -25.97
CA VAL A 246 14.77 -11.89 -24.85
C VAL A 246 15.37 -13.26 -25.18
N GLY A 247 15.76 -14.02 -24.15
CA GLY A 247 16.33 -15.35 -24.31
C GLY A 247 15.28 -16.41 -24.63
N ALA A 248 15.73 -17.59 -25.09
CA ALA A 248 14.86 -18.76 -25.14
C ALA A 248 14.59 -19.26 -23.71
N ASP A 249 13.37 -19.07 -23.22
CA ASP A 249 12.93 -19.47 -21.88
C ASP A 249 11.40 -19.54 -21.78
N ARG A 250 10.89 -19.84 -20.58
CA ARG A 250 9.49 -19.61 -20.20
C ARG A 250 9.38 -18.25 -19.51
N TYR A 251 8.46 -17.44 -20.01
CA TYR A 251 8.05 -16.14 -19.49
C TYR A 251 6.62 -16.23 -18.96
N ASP A 252 6.35 -15.56 -17.84
CA ASP A 252 5.00 -15.43 -17.27
C ASP A 252 4.61 -13.96 -17.22
N ILE A 253 4.01 -13.45 -18.29
CA ILE A 253 3.80 -12.00 -18.44
C ILE A 253 2.60 -11.54 -17.61
N ASP A 254 2.74 -10.52 -16.78
CA ASP A 254 1.63 -9.87 -16.06
C ASP A 254 1.71 -8.33 -16.13
N VAL A 255 0.72 -7.66 -15.56
CA VAL A 255 0.58 -6.20 -15.53
C VAL A 255 0.35 -5.70 -14.12
N VAL A 256 0.90 -4.53 -13.82
CA VAL A 256 0.56 -3.81 -12.59
C VAL A 256 -0.81 -3.18 -12.78
N VAL A 257 -1.81 -3.70 -12.06
CA VAL A 257 -3.18 -3.18 -12.08
C VAL A 257 -3.20 -1.82 -11.35
N PRO A 258 -3.58 -0.72 -12.01
CA PRO A 258 -3.70 0.58 -11.36
C PRO A 258 -4.72 0.59 -10.22
N ASP A 259 -4.52 1.49 -9.24
CA ASP A 259 -5.45 1.68 -8.14
C ASP A 259 -6.89 1.93 -8.64
N GLY A 260 -7.84 1.19 -8.07
CA GLY A 260 -9.25 1.31 -8.43
C GLY A 260 -9.62 0.66 -9.76
N MET A 261 -8.74 -0.16 -10.33
CA MET A 261 -9.03 -1.04 -11.46
C MET A 261 -8.95 -2.51 -11.04
N GLU A 262 -9.51 -3.38 -11.86
CA GLU A 262 -9.37 -4.83 -11.78
C GLU A 262 -8.95 -5.40 -13.14
N LYS A 263 -8.22 -6.52 -13.09
CA LYS A 263 -7.82 -7.28 -14.28
C LYS A 263 -8.92 -8.28 -14.64
N THR A 264 -9.41 -8.22 -15.86
CA THR A 264 -10.44 -9.13 -16.40
C THR A 264 -9.83 -10.24 -17.25
N LEU A 265 -8.68 -9.96 -17.89
CA LEU A 265 -7.93 -10.90 -18.70
C LEU A 265 -6.41 -10.65 -18.58
N PRO A 266 -5.56 -11.69 -18.52
CA PRO A 266 -5.89 -13.03 -18.06
C PRO A 266 -6.19 -13.02 -16.56
N THR A 267 -6.88 -14.05 -16.03
CA THR A 267 -7.15 -14.18 -14.58
C THR A 267 -5.91 -14.46 -13.73
N GLY A 268 -4.74 -14.62 -14.37
CA GLY A 268 -3.41 -14.72 -13.77
C GLY A 268 -2.37 -14.18 -14.75
N ALA A 269 -1.12 -14.60 -14.61
CA ALA A 269 -0.07 -14.26 -15.56
C ALA A 269 -0.17 -15.10 -16.85
N ALA A 270 0.25 -14.48 -17.97
CA ALA A 270 0.20 -15.02 -19.32
C ALA A 270 1.47 -15.82 -19.62
N ASN A 271 1.32 -17.14 -19.54
CA ASN A 271 2.40 -18.08 -19.69
C ASN A 271 2.81 -18.34 -21.16
N HIS A 272 4.06 -18.05 -21.51
CA HIS A 272 4.62 -18.24 -22.84
C HIS A 272 6.00 -18.89 -22.80
N THR A 273 6.22 -19.95 -23.58
CA THR A 273 7.56 -20.53 -23.79
C THR A 273 8.04 -20.14 -25.18
N VAL A 274 9.23 -19.55 -25.26
CA VAL A 274 9.84 -19.10 -26.51
C VAL A 274 11.17 -19.82 -26.76
N GLY A 275 11.39 -20.23 -28.01
CA GLY A 275 12.67 -20.67 -28.53
C GLY A 275 13.52 -19.48 -29.02
N GLN A 276 14.69 -19.78 -29.57
CA GLN A 276 15.49 -18.77 -30.28
C GLN A 276 14.73 -18.32 -31.53
N ASP A 277 14.79 -17.02 -31.86
CA ASP A 277 14.11 -16.40 -33.01
C ASP A 277 12.56 -16.40 -32.96
N ASP A 278 11.96 -16.82 -31.85
CA ASP A 278 10.51 -16.83 -31.75
C ASP A 278 9.94 -15.42 -31.59
N VAL A 279 8.81 -15.18 -32.26
CA VAL A 279 8.04 -13.94 -32.15
C VAL A 279 6.64 -14.30 -31.67
N VAL A 280 6.38 -14.00 -30.40
CA VAL A 280 5.06 -14.16 -29.79
C VAL A 280 4.36 -12.81 -29.80
N THR A 281 3.18 -12.75 -30.42
CA THR A 281 2.34 -11.55 -30.48
C THR A 281 0.94 -11.85 -30.01
N GLY A 282 0.19 -10.81 -29.62
CA GLY A 282 -1.22 -10.95 -29.27
C GLY A 282 -1.44 -11.35 -27.81
N ILE A 283 -0.46 -11.13 -26.95
CA ILE A 283 -0.65 -11.17 -25.50
C ILE A 283 -1.59 -10.03 -25.13
N GLN A 284 -2.69 -10.32 -24.43
CA GLN A 284 -3.75 -9.35 -24.16
C GLN A 284 -4.03 -9.24 -22.67
N PHE A 285 -4.14 -8.00 -22.19
CA PHE A 285 -4.58 -7.70 -20.84
C PHE A 285 -5.78 -6.75 -20.86
N GLY A 286 -6.91 -7.23 -20.34
CA GLY A 286 -8.11 -6.42 -20.13
C GLY A 286 -8.10 -5.89 -18.72
N LEU A 287 -8.21 -4.57 -18.57
CA LEU A 287 -8.38 -3.91 -17.28
C LEU A 287 -9.62 -3.04 -17.29
N ARG A 288 -10.32 -2.96 -16.17
CA ARG A 288 -11.49 -2.09 -16.03
C ARG A 288 -11.55 -1.45 -14.67
N THR A 289 -12.22 -0.31 -14.55
CA THR A 289 -12.70 0.13 -13.24
C THR A 289 -13.78 -0.86 -12.77
N PRO A 290 -13.75 -1.36 -11.51
CA PRO A 290 -14.79 -2.22 -10.99
C PRO A 290 -16.14 -1.57 -11.25
N ALA A 291 -17.09 -2.36 -11.76
CA ALA A 291 -18.45 -1.88 -11.96
C ALA A 291 -18.94 -1.31 -10.62
N ARG A 292 -19.37 -0.05 -10.63
CA ARG A 292 -20.10 0.52 -9.49
C ARG A 292 -21.25 -0.45 -9.19
N THR A 293 -21.47 -0.77 -7.93
CA THR A 293 -22.58 -1.60 -7.49
C THR A 293 -23.67 -0.71 -6.90
N TRP A 294 -24.94 -1.10 -7.07
CA TRP A 294 -26.02 -0.47 -6.32
C TRP A 294 -26.01 -0.86 -4.84
N GLN A 295 -25.12 -1.75 -4.42
CA GLN A 295 -24.88 -2.08 -3.01
C GLN A 295 -23.69 -1.28 -2.47
N ASN A 296 -23.85 -0.74 -1.26
CA ASN A 296 -22.74 -0.14 -0.51
C ASN A 296 -21.86 -1.27 0.03
N LEU A 297 -20.64 -1.42 -0.52
CA LEU A 297 -19.71 -2.48 -0.11
C LEU A 297 -19.11 -2.27 1.29
N ILE A 298 -19.10 -1.04 1.79
CA ILE A 298 -18.60 -0.73 3.14
C ILE A 298 -19.68 -1.04 4.17
N ASN A 299 -20.91 -0.58 3.91
CA ASN A 299 -22.03 -0.76 4.80
C ASN A 299 -23.35 -0.86 4.01
N PRO A 300 -23.85 -2.08 3.70
CA PRO A 300 -24.99 -2.27 2.80
C PRO A 300 -26.30 -1.60 3.19
N ILE A 301 -26.44 -1.16 4.46
CA ILE A 301 -27.65 -0.52 4.99
C ILE A 301 -27.54 1.02 5.08
N ASP A 302 -26.38 1.58 4.74
CA ASP A 302 -26.15 3.02 4.58
C ASP A 302 -26.31 3.38 3.09
N ILE A 303 -27.44 4.00 2.76
CA ILE A 303 -27.92 4.13 1.38
C ILE A 303 -27.34 5.36 0.71
N ASP A 304 -27.03 6.42 1.45
CA ASP A 304 -26.39 7.62 0.89
C ASP A 304 -24.88 7.69 1.13
N GLY A 305 -24.32 6.70 1.84
CA GLY A 305 -22.88 6.53 2.04
C GLY A 305 -22.29 7.57 2.99
N ASP A 306 -23.10 8.21 3.82
CA ASP A 306 -22.64 9.27 4.73
C ASP A 306 -22.02 8.74 6.04
N GLY A 307 -22.03 7.42 6.22
CA GLY A 307 -21.50 6.71 7.39
C GLY A 307 -22.51 6.53 8.53
N ASN A 308 -23.73 7.06 8.42
CA ASN A 308 -24.76 6.98 9.45
C ASN A 308 -25.99 6.23 8.95
N VAL A 309 -26.36 5.15 9.62
CA VAL A 309 -27.61 4.44 9.32
C VAL A 309 -28.77 5.06 10.11
N VAL A 310 -29.63 5.80 9.42
CA VAL A 310 -30.72 6.59 9.99
C VAL A 310 -32.05 6.33 9.26
N PRO A 311 -33.21 6.77 9.79
CA PRO A 311 -34.48 6.62 9.09
C PRO A 311 -34.52 7.26 7.69
N ARG A 312 -33.59 8.17 7.37
CA ARG A 312 -33.44 8.76 6.04
C ARG A 312 -33.09 7.71 4.98
N ASP A 313 -32.24 6.74 5.31
CA ASP A 313 -31.87 5.63 4.41
C ASP A 313 -33.08 4.84 3.95
N VAL A 314 -34.00 4.56 4.88
CA VAL A 314 -35.27 3.89 4.60
C VAL A 314 -36.13 4.73 3.64
N ILE A 315 -36.20 6.04 3.86
CA ILE A 315 -37.01 6.94 3.02
C ILE A 315 -36.46 7.03 1.61
N LEU A 316 -35.14 6.99 1.42
CA LEU A 316 -34.53 6.98 0.08
C LEU A 316 -34.98 5.75 -0.71
N VAL A 317 -34.93 4.56 -0.12
CA VAL A 317 -35.41 3.31 -0.76
C VAL A 317 -36.90 3.38 -1.06
N ILE A 318 -37.73 3.84 -0.11
CA ILE A 318 -39.18 3.94 -0.30
C ILE A 318 -39.53 4.97 -1.39
N ASN A 319 -38.80 6.08 -1.47
CA ASN A 319 -39.02 7.08 -2.51
C ASN A 319 -38.69 6.53 -3.89
N GLU A 320 -37.57 5.82 -4.02
CA GLU A 320 -37.18 5.19 -5.29
C GLU A 320 -38.17 4.09 -5.71
N ILE A 321 -38.71 3.29 -4.78
CA ILE A 321 -39.75 2.30 -5.12
C ILE A 321 -41.05 2.97 -5.61
N ASN A 322 -41.46 4.09 -5.00
CA ASN A 322 -42.73 4.74 -5.33
C ASN A 322 -42.65 5.68 -6.54
N GLN A 323 -41.48 6.27 -6.77
CA GLN A 323 -41.19 7.18 -7.87
C GLN A 323 -39.81 6.86 -8.44
N PRO A 324 -39.68 5.75 -9.19
CA PRO A 324 -38.40 5.29 -9.69
C PRO A 324 -37.72 6.33 -10.57
N VAL A 325 -36.51 6.72 -10.19
CA VAL A 325 -35.62 7.56 -11.00
C VAL A 325 -34.57 6.70 -11.70
N TYR A 326 -34.15 5.62 -11.05
CA TYR A 326 -33.07 4.73 -11.46
C TYR A 326 -33.57 3.33 -11.80
N ALA A 327 -34.45 2.74 -10.99
CA ALA A 327 -34.96 1.39 -11.20
C ALA A 327 -36.02 1.32 -12.30
N ASP A 328 -36.17 0.15 -12.92
CA ASP A 328 -37.29 -0.12 -13.82
C ASP A 328 -38.62 -0.07 -13.05
N GLU A 329 -39.58 0.73 -13.54
CA GLU A 329 -40.84 1.03 -12.85
C GLU A 329 -41.71 -0.21 -12.58
N VAL A 330 -41.56 -1.26 -13.39
CA VAL A 330 -42.42 -2.45 -13.33
C VAL A 330 -41.77 -3.57 -12.55
N THR A 331 -40.46 -3.76 -12.74
CA THR A 331 -39.73 -4.92 -12.24
C THR A 331 -38.89 -4.61 -10.99
N GLY A 332 -38.58 -3.34 -10.74
CA GLY A 332 -37.63 -2.95 -9.69
C GLY A 332 -36.19 -3.34 -10.01
N LEU A 333 -35.91 -3.80 -11.24
CA LEU A 333 -34.56 -4.14 -11.67
C LEU A 333 -33.73 -2.87 -11.73
N LEU A 334 -32.58 -2.89 -11.07
CA LEU A 334 -31.63 -1.80 -11.14
C LEU A 334 -30.73 -1.99 -12.38
N PRO A 335 -30.49 -0.94 -13.19
CA PRO A 335 -29.61 -1.03 -14.36
C PRO A 335 -28.15 -1.19 -13.92
N THR A 336 -27.20 -1.33 -14.85
CA THR A 336 -25.79 -1.11 -14.48
C THR A 336 -25.64 0.33 -13.97
N PRO A 337 -25.06 0.58 -12.78
CA PRO A 337 -24.91 1.95 -12.29
C PRO A 337 -24.09 2.80 -13.27
N PRO A 338 -24.48 4.07 -13.50
CA PRO A 338 -23.74 4.94 -14.40
C PRO A 338 -22.35 5.29 -13.84
N ASP A 339 -21.33 5.24 -14.70
CA ASP A 339 -19.93 5.54 -14.36
C ASP A 339 -19.71 6.99 -13.90
N THR A 340 -20.58 7.90 -14.36
CA THR A 340 -20.65 9.30 -13.94
C THR A 340 -22.02 9.58 -13.31
N LEU A 341 -22.03 10.00 -12.04
CA LEU A 341 -23.26 10.52 -11.42
C LEU A 341 -23.68 11.79 -12.16
N PRO A 342 -24.99 12.04 -12.35
CA PRO A 342 -25.48 13.36 -12.75
C PRO A 342 -24.88 14.43 -11.83
N ASP A 343 -24.48 15.58 -12.39
CA ASP A 343 -23.65 16.66 -11.80
C ASP A 343 -24.16 17.31 -10.48
N ASP A 344 -25.09 16.69 -9.78
CA ASP A 344 -25.65 17.12 -8.49
C ASP A 344 -24.82 16.52 -7.33
N ALA A 345 -23.53 16.83 -7.30
CA ALA A 345 -22.60 16.72 -6.16
C ALA A 345 -22.68 15.45 -5.26
N ASN A 346 -21.82 14.48 -5.55
CA ASN A 346 -21.22 13.56 -4.56
C ASN A 346 -22.15 12.63 -3.76
N ARG A 347 -23.36 12.28 -4.26
CA ARG A 347 -24.21 11.26 -3.63
C ARG A 347 -24.43 10.07 -4.56
N ALA A 348 -23.61 9.04 -4.41
CA ALA A 348 -23.96 7.71 -4.92
C ALA A 348 -25.00 7.10 -3.98
N PHE A 349 -26.19 6.81 -4.49
CA PHE A 349 -27.19 6.07 -3.72
C PHE A 349 -27.01 4.57 -3.92
N PHE A 350 -27.06 3.81 -2.84
CA PHE A 350 -26.86 2.38 -2.81
C PHE A 350 -28.17 1.65 -2.49
N PHE A 351 -29.07 1.58 -3.47
CA PHE A 351 -30.43 1.07 -3.26
C PHE A 351 -30.53 -0.46 -3.07
N ASP A 352 -29.53 -1.22 -3.51
CA ASP A 352 -29.53 -2.68 -3.43
C ASP A 352 -28.85 -3.15 -2.14
N VAL A 353 -29.60 -3.16 -1.04
CA VAL A 353 -29.08 -3.54 0.28
C VAL A 353 -28.59 -4.98 0.30
N ASN A 354 -29.26 -5.87 -0.45
CA ASN A 354 -29.05 -7.30 -0.35
C ASN A 354 -28.19 -7.92 -1.46
N GLY A 355 -27.91 -7.15 -2.51
CA GLY A 355 -27.04 -7.50 -3.63
C GLY A 355 -27.71 -8.38 -4.69
N ASP A 356 -29.05 -8.42 -4.75
CA ASP A 356 -29.79 -9.27 -5.70
C ASP A 356 -30.07 -8.58 -7.06
N GLY A 357 -29.67 -7.31 -7.21
CA GLY A 357 -29.87 -6.50 -8.41
C GLY A 357 -31.24 -5.84 -8.49
N PHE A 358 -32.08 -5.94 -7.45
CA PHE A 358 -33.41 -5.33 -7.43
C PHE A 358 -33.55 -4.37 -6.25
N ILE A 359 -34.31 -3.29 -6.44
CA ILE A 359 -34.82 -2.48 -5.33
C ILE A 359 -36.22 -2.96 -4.94
N THR A 360 -36.37 -3.43 -3.72
CA THR A 360 -37.62 -3.98 -3.22
C THR A 360 -37.96 -3.47 -1.82
N ALA A 361 -39.20 -3.71 -1.38
CA ALA A 361 -39.57 -3.48 0.02
C ALA A 361 -38.71 -4.31 1.00
N GLY A 362 -38.10 -5.42 0.55
CA GLY A 362 -37.18 -6.22 1.34
C GLY A 362 -35.93 -5.44 1.77
N ASP A 363 -35.44 -4.55 0.91
CA ASP A 363 -34.27 -3.72 1.17
C ASP A 363 -34.56 -2.68 2.25
N ALA A 364 -35.71 -2.00 2.16
CA ALA A 364 -36.18 -1.10 3.21
C ALA A 364 -36.38 -1.81 4.56
N VAL A 365 -36.95 -3.03 4.56
CA VAL A 365 -37.19 -3.81 5.77
C VAL A 365 -35.89 -4.19 6.48
N ARG A 366 -34.81 -4.46 5.76
CA ARG A 366 -33.49 -4.76 6.36
C ARG A 366 -32.95 -3.58 7.16
N ILE A 367 -33.04 -2.37 6.60
CA ILE A 367 -32.60 -1.13 7.25
C ILE A 367 -33.47 -0.85 8.49
N ILE A 368 -34.80 -1.01 8.38
CA ILE A 368 -35.74 -0.83 9.50
C ILE A 368 -35.41 -1.80 10.65
N ASN A 369 -35.15 -3.06 10.34
CA ASN A 369 -34.79 -4.07 11.33
C ASN A 369 -33.48 -3.71 12.04
N PHE A 370 -32.48 -3.21 11.31
CA PHE A 370 -31.24 -2.72 11.90
C PHE A 370 -31.50 -1.57 12.88
N ILE A 371 -32.22 -0.52 12.46
CA ILE A 371 -32.52 0.64 13.30
C ILE A 371 -33.27 0.23 14.58
N ASN A 372 -34.26 -0.66 14.47
CA ASN A 372 -35.02 -1.15 15.61
C ASN A 372 -34.18 -2.01 16.58
N SER A 373 -33.22 -2.77 16.05
CA SER A 373 -32.28 -3.56 16.86
C SER A 373 -31.24 -2.68 17.57
N ALA A 374 -30.77 -1.62 16.91
CA ALA A 374 -29.86 -0.64 17.51
C ALA A 374 -30.53 0.17 18.62
N GLY A 375 -31.81 0.54 18.42
CA GLY A 375 -32.61 1.24 19.43
C GLY A 375 -32.90 0.40 20.69
N THR A 376 -32.86 -0.94 20.60
CA THR A 376 -33.03 -1.83 21.75
C THR A 376 -31.74 -2.03 22.57
N ALA A 377 -30.56 -1.85 21.97
CA ALA A 377 -29.27 -1.98 22.64
C ALA A 377 -28.97 -0.81 23.61
N VAL A 378 -29.44 0.41 23.30
CA VAL A 378 -29.24 1.60 24.16
C VAL A 378 -30.12 1.56 25.43
N ALA A 379 -31.19 0.76 25.44
CA ALA A 379 -32.07 0.59 26.60
C ALA A 379 -31.56 -0.45 27.63
N ALA A 380 -30.42 -1.11 27.38
CA ALA A 380 -29.91 -2.23 28.18
C ALA A 380 -28.60 -1.91 28.92
N GLN A 381 -28.38 -0.67 29.35
CA GLN A 381 -27.24 -0.32 30.21
C GLN A 381 -27.62 -0.49 31.70
N PRO A 382 -26.87 -1.26 32.50
CA PRO A 382 -27.26 -1.55 33.88
C PRO A 382 -27.06 -0.32 34.77
N ALA A 383 -28.01 -0.14 35.70
CA ALA A 383 -27.96 0.89 36.74
C ALA A 383 -26.67 0.79 37.56
N VAL A 384 -25.89 1.87 37.59
CA VAL A 384 -24.71 1.98 38.45
C VAL A 384 -25.18 2.16 39.89
N SER A 385 -24.78 1.21 40.74
CA SER A 385 -25.02 1.23 42.18
C SER A 385 -24.14 2.27 42.87
N ASP A 386 -24.81 3.02 43.74
CA ASP A 386 -24.32 4.09 44.60
C ASP A 386 -23.21 3.63 45.57
N GLN A 387 -22.01 4.24 45.49
CA GLN A 387 -21.02 4.27 46.57
C GLN A 387 -20.32 5.63 46.63
N VAL A 388 -20.71 6.36 47.67
CA VAL A 388 -20.20 7.61 48.24
C VAL A 388 -18.68 7.63 48.45
N VAL A 389 -17.96 8.67 47.98
CA VAL A 389 -16.92 9.38 48.75
C VAL A 389 -16.87 10.87 48.35
N SER A 390 -16.90 11.69 49.39
CA SER A 390 -16.84 13.16 49.51
C SER A 390 -15.63 13.87 48.87
N ASN A 391 -15.83 15.11 48.37
CA ASN A 391 -15.22 16.30 49.00
C ASN A 391 -15.90 17.62 48.58
N GLN A 392 -16.14 18.49 49.57
CA GLN A 392 -16.60 19.87 49.41
C GLN A 392 -15.43 20.81 49.06
N GLY A 393 -15.71 21.89 48.32
CA GLY A 393 -15.08 23.19 48.56
C GLY A 393 -14.30 23.84 47.40
N ALA A 394 -14.63 25.12 47.17
CA ALA A 394 -13.93 26.15 46.37
C ALA A 394 -13.98 25.94 44.84
N SER A 395 -14.74 26.67 44.01
CA SER A 395 -15.16 28.08 44.06
C SER A 395 -14.02 29.04 44.38
N ASP A 396 -13.23 29.43 43.37
CA ASP A 396 -12.76 30.81 43.24
C ASP A 396 -12.10 31.10 41.87
N GLN A 397 -12.66 32.13 41.21
CA GLN A 397 -12.00 33.16 40.38
C GLN A 397 -11.39 32.70 39.04
N ILE A 398 -11.87 33.19 37.88
CA ILE A 398 -11.81 34.57 37.33
C ILE A 398 -13.10 34.78 36.48
N GLY A 399 -13.92 35.84 36.50
CA GLY A 399 -13.72 37.29 36.68
C GLY A 399 -13.85 38.03 35.33
N ALA A 400 -15.07 38.18 34.76
CA ALA A 400 -15.84 39.43 34.62
C ALA A 400 -15.34 40.49 33.60
N ALA A 401 -16.21 40.82 32.61
CA ALA A 401 -16.42 42.10 31.88
C ALA A 401 -17.23 41.74 30.59
N ILE A 402 -18.33 42.37 30.15
CA ILE A 402 -18.90 43.72 30.24
C ILE A 402 -20.42 43.62 30.08
N VAL A 403 -21.17 44.47 30.80
CA VAL A 403 -22.59 44.80 30.59
C VAL A 403 -22.64 46.27 30.15
N ASP A 404 -23.53 46.61 29.21
CA ASP A 404 -24.49 47.74 29.25
C ASP A 404 -24.73 48.41 27.86
N GLU A 405 -25.96 48.93 27.70
CA GLU A 405 -26.46 49.91 26.71
C GLU A 405 -26.73 49.44 25.25
N LEU A 406 -27.91 49.58 24.62
CA LEU A 406 -29.05 50.49 24.79
C LEU A 406 -30.36 49.89 24.23
N ALA A 407 -31.47 50.21 24.91
CA ALA A 407 -32.83 50.13 24.42
C ALA A 407 -33.25 51.44 23.71
N SER A 408 -34.17 51.34 22.74
CA SER A 408 -35.17 52.35 22.28
C SER A 408 -35.43 52.11 20.78
N ASP A 409 -36.63 52.18 20.20
CA ASP A 409 -37.98 52.45 20.68
C ASP A 409 -38.94 52.20 19.50
N ASP A 410 -40.22 52.04 19.85
CA ASP A 410 -41.45 52.33 19.11
C ASP A 410 -41.92 51.34 18.01
N GLU A 411 -42.98 50.55 18.28
CA GLU A 411 -44.42 50.92 18.26
C GLU A 411 -44.84 51.41 16.88
N GLU A 412 -45.75 50.76 16.16
CA GLU A 412 -47.22 50.73 16.35
C GLU A 412 -47.72 50.00 15.05
N LEU A 413 -48.87 49.33 14.88
CA LEU A 413 -50.23 49.78 15.11
C LEU A 413 -51.19 48.64 14.62
N PHE A 414 -51.99 48.08 15.54
CA PHE A 414 -53.40 47.64 15.36
C PHE A 414 -53.71 46.35 14.56
N GLY A 415 -54.60 45.45 14.98
CA GLY A 415 -55.60 45.49 16.05
C GLY A 415 -56.93 44.87 15.57
N LYS A 416 -57.56 44.07 16.44
CA LYS A 416 -58.97 43.61 16.54
C LYS A 416 -59.07 42.07 16.64
N ARG A 417 -59.84 41.44 17.53
CA ARG A 417 -60.67 41.77 18.71
C ARG A 417 -61.14 40.39 19.29
N PRO A 418 -61.88 40.29 20.41
CA PRO A 418 -61.47 39.45 21.55
C PRO A 418 -62.35 38.22 21.90
N ALA A 419 -61.79 37.39 22.78
CA ALA A 419 -62.33 36.66 23.96
C ALA A 419 -63.79 36.14 24.02
N THR A 420 -63.94 34.90 24.50
CA THR A 420 -64.56 34.48 25.79
C THR A 420 -64.76 32.96 25.78
N ASN A 421 -64.08 32.18 26.64
CA ASN A 421 -64.34 31.81 28.04
C ASN A 421 -64.85 30.36 28.17
N ASN A 422 -64.26 29.66 29.16
CA ASN A 422 -64.84 28.58 29.96
C ASN A 422 -64.91 27.19 29.30
N ASP A 423 -64.72 26.04 29.98
CA ASP A 423 -64.26 25.65 31.32
C ASP A 423 -64.30 24.09 31.30
N ALA A 424 -63.71 23.46 32.32
CA ALA A 424 -64.03 22.12 32.83
C ALA A 424 -63.42 20.83 32.21
N THR A 425 -62.42 20.33 32.96
CA THR A 425 -62.41 19.03 33.69
C THR A 425 -62.30 17.70 32.94
N ILE A 426 -61.19 17.02 33.22
CA ILE A 426 -60.82 15.64 32.92
C ILE A 426 -61.60 14.66 33.83
N VAL A 427 -62.21 13.63 33.24
CA VAL A 427 -62.78 12.47 33.95
C VAL A 427 -62.07 11.20 33.50
N THR A 428 -61.41 10.53 34.44
CA THR A 428 -60.98 9.12 34.34
C THR A 428 -62.05 8.21 34.93
N PRO A 429 -62.24 6.99 34.39
CA PRO A 429 -62.62 5.87 35.22
C PRO A 429 -61.63 4.69 35.13
N ALA A 430 -61.47 4.04 36.29
CA ALA A 430 -60.69 2.85 36.55
C ALA A 430 -61.31 1.58 35.91
N VAL A 431 -60.47 0.59 35.61
CA VAL A 431 -60.91 -0.80 35.41
C VAL A 431 -60.03 -1.75 36.23
N GLU A 432 -60.72 -2.69 36.86
CA GLU A 432 -60.32 -3.63 37.90
C GLU A 432 -59.32 -4.72 37.50
N SER A 433 -58.67 -5.26 38.53
CA SER A 433 -57.96 -6.54 38.52
C SER A 433 -58.90 -7.70 38.88
N ARG A 434 -58.92 -8.80 38.12
CA ARG A 434 -58.83 -10.21 38.63
C ARG A 434 -59.01 -11.31 37.56
N ARG A 435 -57.90 -12.02 37.33
CA ARG A 435 -57.65 -13.49 37.22
C ARG A 435 -58.83 -14.48 37.24
N VAL A 436 -58.71 -15.53 36.40
CA VAL A 436 -58.91 -17.01 36.59
C VAL A 436 -59.48 -17.60 35.26
N MET A 437 -58.68 -18.28 34.44
CA MET A 437 -58.30 -19.72 34.41
C MET A 437 -59.37 -20.64 33.80
N LEU A 438 -58.99 -21.29 32.69
CA LEU A 438 -59.27 -22.70 32.36
C LEU A 438 -58.00 -23.27 31.73
#